data_AF-A0A3E0N5V0-F1
#
_entry.id   AF-A0A3E0N5V0-F1
#
_cell.length_a   1.000
_cell.length_b   1.000
_cell.length_c   1.000
_cell.angle_alpha   90.00
_cell.angle_beta   90.00
_cell.angle_gamma   90.00
#
_symmetry.space_group_name_H-M   'P 1'
#
loop_
_entity.id
_entity.type
_entity.pdbx_description
1 polymer ?
#
loop_
_entity_poly.entity_id
_entity_poly.type
_entity_poly.pdbx_seq_one_letter_code
_entity_poly.pdbx_strand_id
1 'polypeptide(L)'
;MFFELHSGGERAVLVQIAIDGGANEPDLGEFIELVRSAGGEPAAVVRGSRRSPTAKYFVGEGKLEEIAEEVANTEAELVVFNHA
;
A
#
# COMPACT_ATOMS: atom_id res chain seq x y z
N MET A 1 24.98 0.70 14.33
CA MET A 1 24.23 0.73 13.06
C MET A 1 23.23 1.86 13.20
N PHE A 2 23.42 2.96 12.46
CA PHE A 2 22.51 4.10 12.46
C PHE A 2 21.47 3.83 11.36
N PHE A 3 20.19 3.76 11.72
CA PHE A 3 19.11 3.80 10.76
C PHE A 3 18.73 5.28 10.58
N GLU A 4 18.86 5.82 9.37
CA GLU A 4 18.14 7.04 9.02
C GLU A 4 16.65 6.71 9.04
N LEU A 5 15.94 7.27 10.01
CA LEU A 5 14.49 7.36 9.92
C LEU A 5 14.17 8.37 8.83
N HIS A 6 13.36 7.96 7.85
CA HIS A 6 12.72 8.91 6.95
C HIS A 6 11.92 9.88 7.81
N SER A 7 11.96 11.17 7.47
CA SER A 7 11.57 12.27 8.37
C SER A 7 10.08 12.36 8.71
N GLY A 8 9.27 11.37 8.32
CA GLY A 8 7.81 11.40 8.46
C GLY A 8 7.17 12.47 7.58
N GLY A 9 5.83 12.48 7.53
CA GLY A 9 5.04 13.39 6.69
C GLY A 9 4.98 12.98 5.21
N GLU A 10 5.55 11.85 4.84
CA GLU A 10 5.50 11.35 3.47
C GLU A 10 4.06 10.91 3.15
N ARG A 11 3.52 11.48 2.07
CA ARG A 11 2.20 11.08 1.59
C ARG A 11 2.27 9.67 1.01
N ALA A 12 1.34 8.83 1.44
CA ALA A 12 1.39 7.39 1.18
C ALA A 12 0.14 6.91 0.43
N VAL A 13 0.34 6.18 -0.67
CA VAL A 13 -0.68 5.32 -1.26
C VAL A 13 -0.64 3.97 -0.55
N LEU A 14 -1.77 3.56 0.02
CA LEU A 14 -1.91 2.30 0.74
C LEU A 14 -2.52 1.26 -0.19
N VAL A 15 -1.79 0.17 -0.45
CA VAL A 15 -2.21 -0.90 -1.34
C VAL A 15 -2.54 -2.15 -0.53
N GLN A 16 -3.81 -2.54 -0.50
CA GLN A 16 -4.27 -3.72 0.21
C GLN A 16 -4.68 -4.82 -0.78
N ILE A 17 -3.96 -5.94 -0.77
CA ILE A 17 -4.18 -7.06 -1.67
C ILE A 17 -4.57 -8.30 -0.88
N ALA A 18 -5.80 -8.75 -1.02
CA ALA A 18 -6.24 -10.04 -0.52
C ALA A 18 -5.68 -11.18 -1.38
N ILE A 19 -4.92 -12.10 -0.79
CA ILE A 19 -4.48 -13.33 -1.45
C ILE A 19 -5.47 -14.46 -1.13
N ASP A 20 -5.58 -15.44 -2.04
CA ASP A 20 -6.39 -16.65 -1.85
C ASP A 20 -7.87 -16.42 -1.45
N GLY A 21 -8.46 -15.30 -1.88
CA GLY A 21 -9.89 -15.04 -1.70
C GLY A 21 -10.27 -14.38 -0.38
N GLY A 22 -9.33 -13.82 0.37
CA GLY A 22 -9.61 -12.85 1.44
C GLY A 22 -10.11 -13.42 2.76
N ALA A 23 -9.90 -14.73 3.01
CA ALA A 23 -10.30 -15.36 4.26
C ALA A 23 -9.62 -14.74 5.51
N ASN A 24 -8.50 -14.03 5.32
CA ASN A 24 -7.77 -13.32 6.37
C ASN A 24 -7.41 -11.89 5.94
N GLU A 25 -8.28 -11.21 5.18
CA GLU A 25 -7.97 -9.83 4.78
C GLU A 25 -7.81 -8.94 6.03
N PRO A 26 -6.67 -8.23 6.21
CA PRO A 26 -6.43 -7.40 7.40
C PRO A 26 -7.44 -6.26 7.49
N ASP A 27 -7.70 -5.76 8.70
CA ASP A 27 -8.56 -4.59 8.85
C ASP A 27 -7.89 -3.35 8.23
N LEU A 28 -8.62 -2.62 7.37
CA LEU A 28 -8.07 -1.41 6.75
C LEU A 28 -7.84 -0.31 7.77
N GLY A 29 -8.67 -0.22 8.82
CA GLY A 29 -8.50 0.75 9.89
C GLY A 29 -7.17 0.54 10.60
N GLU A 30 -6.87 -0.69 10.99
CA GLU A 30 -5.57 -1.06 11.55
C GLU A 30 -4.42 -0.68 10.59
N PHE A 31 -4.54 -0.99 9.30
CA PHE A 31 -3.50 -0.65 8.32
C PHE A 31 -3.25 0.87 8.23
N ILE A 32 -4.31 1.67 8.18
CA ILE A 32 -4.23 3.14 8.17
C ILE A 32 -3.53 3.65 9.44
N GLU A 33 -3.93 3.12 10.60
CA GLU A 33 -3.36 3.54 11.89
C GLU A 33 -1.90 3.12 12.05
N LEU A 34 -1.49 1.97 11.49
CA LEU A 34 -0.08 1.58 11.44
C LEU A 34 0.76 2.55 10.60
N VAL A 35 0.28 2.94 9.42
CA VAL A 35 0.98 3.92 8.56
C VAL A 35 1.09 5.27 9.27
N ARG A 36 0.00 5.75 9.88
CA ARG A 36 0.01 6.99 10.67
C ARG A 36 0.98 6.93 11.86
N SER A 37 0.98 5.82 12.59
CA SER A 37 1.85 5.61 13.74
C SER A 37 3.34 5.55 13.36
N ALA A 38 3.63 5.09 12.13
CA ALA A 38 4.97 5.11 11.55
C ALA A 38 5.38 6.50 11.00
N GLY A 39 4.49 7.51 11.08
CA GLY A 39 4.75 8.87 10.63
C GLY A 39 4.37 9.14 9.16
N GLY A 40 3.71 8.22 8.47
CA GLY A 40 3.19 8.45 7.12
C GLY A 40 1.85 9.18 7.11
N GLU A 41 1.52 9.82 5.99
CA GLU A 41 0.23 10.48 5.75
C GLU A 41 -0.57 9.72 4.67
N PRO A 42 -1.57 8.89 5.04
CA PRO A 42 -2.37 8.17 4.06
C PRO A 42 -3.13 9.12 3.12
N ALA A 43 -2.80 9.07 1.83
CA ALA A 43 -3.35 9.96 0.80
C ALA A 43 -4.38 9.26 -0.10
N ALA A 44 -4.18 7.97 -0.38
CA ALA A 44 -5.14 7.14 -1.12
C ALA A 44 -5.08 5.68 -0.65
N VAL A 45 -6.14 4.93 -0.94
CA VAL A 45 -6.23 3.49 -0.66
C VAL A 45 -6.63 2.76 -1.95
N VAL A 46 -5.79 1.85 -2.39
CA VAL A 46 -6.01 0.96 -3.54
C VAL A 46 -6.24 -0.45 -3.04
N ARG A 47 -7.36 -1.07 -3.41
CA ARG A 47 -7.71 -2.44 -3.02
C ARG A 47 -7.71 -3.40 -4.20
N GLY A 48 -7.44 -4.66 -3.93
CA GLY A 48 -7.55 -5.73 -4.91
C GLY A 48 -7.54 -7.10 -4.28
N SER A 49 -7.91 -8.10 -5.07
CA SER A 49 -7.86 -9.51 -4.68
C SER A 49 -7.22 -10.33 -5.78
N ARG A 50 -6.42 -11.34 -5.43
CA ARG A 50 -5.84 -12.25 -6.42
C ARG A 50 -5.53 -13.62 -5.84
N ARG A 51 -5.42 -14.64 -6.70
CA ARG A 51 -5.07 -16.01 -6.30
C ARG A 51 -3.60 -16.16 -5.91
N SER A 52 -2.69 -15.51 -6.62
CA SER A 52 -1.26 -15.56 -6.31
C SER A 52 -0.56 -14.30 -6.80
N PRO A 53 0.47 -13.78 -6.11
CA PRO A 53 1.24 -12.63 -6.58
C PRO A 53 1.87 -12.84 -7.96
N THR A 54 2.05 -11.75 -8.72
CA THR A 54 2.86 -11.77 -9.95
C THR A 54 4.32 -11.59 -9.57
N ALA A 55 5.21 -12.43 -10.12
CA ALA A 55 6.64 -12.36 -9.80
C ALA A 55 7.28 -10.99 -10.10
N LYS A 56 6.75 -10.26 -11.09
CA LYS A 56 7.32 -8.99 -11.54
C LYS A 56 6.93 -7.79 -10.67
N TYR A 57 5.65 -7.70 -10.29
CA TYR A 57 5.09 -6.48 -9.70
C TYR A 57 4.25 -6.71 -8.45
N PHE A 58 4.11 -7.95 -7.97
CA PHE A 58 3.20 -8.36 -6.90
C PHE A 58 1.70 -8.18 -7.21
N VAL A 59 1.32 -7.17 -8.00
CA VAL A 59 -0.01 -6.87 -8.57
C VAL A 59 -0.06 -7.06 -10.11
N GLY A 60 -1.26 -7.14 -10.69
CA GLY A 60 -1.42 -7.19 -12.16
C GLY A 60 -1.15 -5.82 -12.79
N GLU A 61 -0.88 -5.78 -14.11
CA GLU A 61 -0.60 -4.53 -14.84
C GLU A 61 -1.71 -3.49 -14.62
N GLY A 62 -2.98 -3.82 -14.87
CA GLY A 62 -4.10 -2.89 -14.62
C GLY A 62 -4.12 -2.26 -13.23
N LYS A 63 -3.74 -3.01 -12.20
CA LYS A 63 -3.67 -2.52 -10.81
C LYS A 63 -2.40 -1.70 -10.57
N LEU A 64 -1.30 -2.04 -11.24
CA LEU A 64 -0.08 -1.24 -11.22
C LEU A 64 -0.31 0.13 -11.85
N GLU A 65 -1.04 0.19 -12.97
CA GLU A 65 -1.42 1.45 -13.60
C GLU A 65 -2.30 2.30 -12.66
N GLU A 66 -3.32 1.71 -12.03
CA GLU A 66 -4.16 2.38 -11.03
C GLU A 66 -3.34 2.94 -9.85
N ILE A 67 -2.38 2.17 -9.32
CA ILE A 67 -1.49 2.65 -8.26
C ILE A 67 -0.64 3.83 -8.75
N ALA A 68 -0.11 3.77 -9.97
CA ALA A 68 0.70 4.84 -10.54
C ALA A 68 -0.11 6.13 -10.74
N GLU A 69 -1.38 6.02 -11.14
CA GLU A 69 -2.30 7.15 -11.24
C GLU A 69 -2.55 7.77 -9.86
N GLU A 70 -2.83 6.96 -8.83
CA GLU A 70 -3.02 7.47 -7.47
C GLU A 70 -1.75 8.14 -6.92
N VAL A 71 -0.57 7.58 -7.19
CA VAL A 71 0.71 8.20 -6.83
C VAL A 71 0.84 9.57 -7.49
N ALA A 72 0.53 9.70 -8.78
CA ALA A 72 0.61 10.98 -9.48
C ALA A 72 -0.43 11.99 -8.98
N ASN A 73 -1.67 11.56 -8.77
CA ASN A 73 -2.79 12.42 -8.34
C ASN A 73 -2.61 12.93 -6.91
N THR A 74 -2.08 12.06 -6.05
CA THR A 74 -1.82 12.39 -4.65
C THR A 74 -0.42 12.92 -4.43
N GLU A 75 0.43 12.99 -5.46
CA GLU A 75 1.89 13.20 -5.40
C GLU A 75 2.55 12.48 -4.20
N ALA A 76 2.14 11.23 -4.00
CA ALA A 76 2.65 10.39 -2.94
C ALA A 76 4.15 10.11 -3.12
N GLU A 77 4.87 10.13 -2.00
CA GLU A 77 6.30 9.83 -1.94
C GLU A 77 6.53 8.37 -1.56
N LEU A 78 5.49 7.70 -1.05
CA LEU A 78 5.53 6.33 -0.58
C LEU A 78 4.34 5.50 -1.11
N VAL A 79 4.61 4.22 -1.39
CA VAL A 79 3.57 3.22 -1.62
C VAL A 79 3.76 2.08 -0.63
N VAL A 80 2.76 1.83 0.22
CA VAL A 80 2.80 0.81 1.27
C VAL A 80 1.91 -0.35 0.89
N PHE A 81 2.47 -1.55 0.81
CA PHE A 81 1.71 -2.77 0.51
C PHE A 81 1.36 -3.54 1.78
N ASN A 82 0.09 -3.93 1.91
CA ASN A 82 -0.39 -4.89 2.90
C ASN A 82 -1.05 -6.07 2.18
N HIS A 83 -0.66 -7.29 2.56
CA HIS A 83 -1.19 -8.53 2.00
C HIS A 83 -1.25 -9.60 3.08
N ALA A 84 -2.29 -10.44 3.01
CA ALA A 84 -2.47 -11.63 3.83
C ALA A 84 -3.12 -12.75 3.00
#